data_AF-A0A4Q3YPF4-F1
#
_entry.id   AF-A0A4Q3YPF4-F1
#
_cell.length_a   1.000
_cell.length_b   1.000
_cell.length_c   1.000
_cell.angle_alpha   90.00
_cell.angle_beta   90.00
_cell.angle_gamma   90.00
#
_symmetry.space_group_name_H-M   'P 1'
#
loop_
_entity.id
_entity.type
_entity.pdbx_description
1 polymer ?
#
loop_
_entity_poly.entity_id
_entity_poly.type
_entity_poly.pdbx_seq_one_letter_code
_entity_poly.pdbx_strand_id
1 'polypeptide(L)'
;MTTENAKVTGPATLTRRNFLFASLAAGGGLLLGFPLTSSLQAAEAPLATPHAYIRIDPNGLVTLILPYVEMGQGAYTAQVQILAEELEVDPSTVRVEAAPPQEPLYASPLFGGQITLRLY
;
A
#
# COMPACT_ATOMS: atom_id res chain seq x y z
N MET A 1 -31.28 14.75 55.74
CA MET A 1 -30.76 13.48 55.18
C MET A 1 -31.74 13.11 54.08
N THR A 2 -31.46 13.30 52.80
CA THR A 2 -30.58 12.43 51.96
C THR A 2 -30.05 13.19 50.74
N THR A 3 -28.77 12.99 50.42
CA THR A 3 -28.09 13.45 49.20
C THR A 3 -28.34 12.46 48.06
N GLU A 4 -28.85 12.91 46.92
CA GLU A 4 -28.94 12.10 45.69
C GLU A 4 -27.66 12.30 44.86
N ASN A 5 -26.98 11.19 44.57
CA ASN A 5 -25.66 11.12 43.94
C ASN A 5 -25.68 11.63 42.49
N ALA A 6 -24.87 12.64 42.19
CA ALA A 6 -24.54 13.02 40.82
C ALA A 6 -23.77 11.88 40.13
N LYS A 7 -24.35 11.32 39.06
CA LYS A 7 -23.72 10.32 38.21
C LYS A 7 -22.58 10.97 37.41
N VAL A 8 -21.35 10.83 37.89
CA VAL A 8 -20.14 11.21 37.13
C VAL A 8 -20.05 10.32 35.90
N THR A 9 -20.27 10.91 34.72
CA THR A 9 -20.07 10.22 33.44
C THR A 9 -18.63 10.48 33.00
N GLY A 10 -17.78 9.45 33.06
CA GLY A 10 -16.39 9.52 32.61
C GLY A 10 -16.29 9.84 31.10
N PRO A 11 -15.07 10.15 30.59
CA PRO A 11 -14.87 10.48 29.18
C PRO A 11 -15.36 9.30 28.32
N ALA A 12 -16.31 9.57 27.43
CA ALA A 12 -16.84 8.56 26.51
C ALA A 12 -15.68 8.02 25.67
N THR A 13 -15.35 6.74 25.86
CA THR A 13 -14.34 6.06 25.04
C THR A 13 -14.81 6.09 23.59
N LEU A 14 -14.14 6.87 22.74
CA LEU A 14 -14.48 6.99 21.34
C LEU A 14 -14.05 5.73 20.59
N THR A 15 -14.93 4.75 20.55
CA THR A 15 -14.76 3.57 19.71
C THR A 15 -15.03 3.95 18.26
N ARG A 16 -14.25 3.40 17.30
CA ARG A 16 -14.44 3.60 15.85
C ARG A 16 -15.90 3.45 15.42
N ARG A 17 -16.61 2.48 16.00
CA ARG A 17 -18.04 2.23 15.77
C ARG A 17 -18.94 3.40 16.20
N ASN A 18 -18.73 3.95 17.39
CA ASN A 18 -19.50 5.10 17.87
C ASN A 18 -19.21 6.36 17.07
N PHE A 19 -17.97 6.54 16.62
CA PHE A 19 -17.61 7.63 15.72
C PHE A 19 -18.35 7.52 14.37
N LEU A 20 -18.38 6.33 13.76
CA LEU A 20 -19.12 6.10 12.51
C LEU A 20 -20.63 6.32 12.68
N PHE A 21 -21.22 5.85 13.78
CA PHE A 21 -22.64 6.13 14.06
C PHE A 21 -22.89 7.62 14.29
N ALA A 22 -22.00 8.31 15.02
CA ALA A 22 -22.13 9.74 15.27
C ALA A 22 -21.95 10.58 14.00
N SER A 23 -21.02 10.22 13.10
CA SER A 23 -20.80 10.93 11.85
C SER A 23 -22.00 10.77 10.90
N LEU A 24 -22.55 9.55 10.80
CA LEU A 24 -23.75 9.29 10.01
C LEU A 24 -24.97 10.03 10.58
N ALA A 25 -25.14 10.04 11.91
CA ALA A 25 -26.22 10.78 12.58
C ALA A 25 -26.09 12.29 12.39
N ALA A 26 -24.86 12.81 12.35
CA ALA A 26 -24.56 14.22 12.05
C ALA A 26 -24.67 14.56 10.55
N GLY A 27 -25.09 13.62 9.69
CA GLY A 27 -25.27 13.83 8.26
C GLY A 27 -23.96 13.82 7.45
N GLY A 28 -22.83 13.44 8.06
CA GLY A 28 -21.55 13.28 7.40
C GLY A 28 -21.32 11.82 6.98
N GLY A 29 -21.44 11.55 5.68
CA GLY A 29 -21.12 10.24 5.09
C GLY A 29 -20.27 10.40 3.83
N LEU A 30 -19.21 9.59 3.72
CA LEU A 30 -18.45 9.42 2.48
C LEU A 30 -18.86 8.08 1.87
N LEU A 31 -19.54 8.12 0.71
CA LEU A 31 -19.88 6.92 -0.05
C LEU A 31 -18.75 6.65 -1.06
N LEU A 32 -18.00 5.57 -0.83
CA LEU A 32 -17.04 5.05 -1.80
C LEU A 32 -17.68 3.85 -2.52
N GLY A 33 -18.14 4.07 -3.74
CA GLY A 33 -18.68 3.02 -4.60
C GLY A 33 -17.57 2.37 -5.42
N PHE A 34 -17.42 1.05 -5.30
CA PHE A 34 -16.59 0.24 -6.20
C PHE A 34 -17.51 -0.62 -7.07
N PRO A 35 -17.36 -0.61 -8.41
CA PRO A 35 -18.20 -1.44 -9.27
C PRO A 35 -17.89 -2.93 -9.04
N LEU A 36 -18.84 -3.66 -8.46
CA LEU A 36 -18.78 -5.12 -8.32
C LEU A 36 -19.39 -5.84 -9.54
N THR A 37 -19.13 -5.36 -10.76
CA THR A 37 -19.39 -6.18 -11.95
C THR A 37 -18.13 -6.96 -12.27
N SER A 38 -17.89 -8.01 -11.49
CA SER A 38 -17.16 -9.17 -11.99
C SER A 38 -18.22 -10.19 -12.41
N SER A 39 -18.44 -10.33 -13.72
CA SER A 39 -19.00 -11.57 -14.24
C SER A 39 -18.14 -12.71 -13.68
N LEU A 40 -18.74 -13.63 -12.93
CA LEU A 40 -18.11 -14.88 -12.51
C LEU A 40 -17.95 -15.81 -13.72
N GLN A 41 -17.26 -15.34 -14.76
CA GLN A 41 -16.52 -16.23 -15.62
C GLN A 41 -15.17 -16.38 -14.95
N ALA A 42 -14.94 -17.54 -14.33
CA ALA A 42 -13.59 -18.00 -14.05
C ALA A 42 -12.90 -18.24 -15.41
N ALA A 43 -12.52 -17.17 -16.08
CA ALA A 43 -11.36 -17.24 -16.93
C ALA A 43 -10.20 -17.53 -15.98
N GLU A 44 -9.45 -18.60 -16.24
CA GLU A 44 -8.04 -18.63 -15.85
C GLU A 44 -7.38 -17.44 -16.53
N ALA A 45 -7.57 -16.24 -15.97
CA ALA A 45 -6.71 -15.14 -16.26
C ALA A 45 -5.32 -15.62 -15.83
N PRO A 46 -4.31 -15.62 -16.73
CA PRO A 46 -2.95 -15.85 -16.28
C PRO A 46 -2.75 -14.86 -15.13
N LEU A 47 -2.37 -15.36 -13.95
CA LEU A 47 -2.21 -14.58 -12.73
C LEU A 47 -1.60 -13.23 -13.11
N ALA A 48 -2.44 -12.20 -13.23
CA ALA A 48 -1.98 -10.88 -13.59
C ALA A 48 -1.10 -10.51 -12.42
N THR A 49 0.23 -10.49 -12.61
CA THR A 49 1.20 -10.28 -11.54
C THR A 49 0.76 -9.03 -10.80
N PRO A 50 0.12 -9.15 -9.62
CA PRO A 50 -0.73 -8.08 -9.08
C PRO A 50 0.09 -6.85 -8.69
N HIS A 51 1.41 -7.00 -8.67
CA HIS A 51 2.40 -5.99 -8.36
C HIS A 51 3.55 -6.13 -9.37
N ALA A 52 3.59 -5.26 -10.38
CA ALA A 52 4.72 -5.22 -11.30
C ALA A 52 6.04 -4.86 -10.60
N TYR A 53 5.97 -4.18 -9.45
CA TYR A 53 7.14 -3.61 -8.78
C TYR A 53 7.59 -4.38 -7.53
N ILE A 54 6.74 -5.20 -6.91
CA ILE A 54 7.06 -5.91 -5.67
C ILE A 54 6.56 -7.35 -5.80
N ARG A 55 7.46 -8.33 -5.72
CA ARG A 55 7.12 -9.76 -5.74
C ARG A 55 7.48 -10.40 -4.41
N ILE A 56 6.54 -11.10 -3.80
CA ILE A 56 6.77 -11.84 -2.55
C ILE A 56 6.62 -13.32 -2.86
N ASP A 57 7.71 -14.08 -2.72
CA ASP A 57 7.71 -15.52 -2.88
C ASP A 57 7.05 -16.21 -1.68
N PRO A 58 6.46 -17.41 -1.85
CA PRO A 58 5.90 -18.21 -0.75
C PRO A 58 6.91 -18.52 0.36
N ASN A 59 8.20 -18.46 0.04
CA ASN A 59 9.31 -18.68 0.98
C ASN A 59 9.70 -17.40 1.76
N GLY A 60 8.98 -16.28 1.58
CA GLY A 60 9.22 -15.02 2.27
C GLY A 60 10.31 -14.13 1.64
N LEU A 61 10.81 -14.48 0.45
CA LEU A 61 11.75 -13.62 -0.29
C LEU A 61 10.98 -12.47 -0.95
N VAL A 62 11.42 -11.24 -0.72
CA VAL A 62 10.81 -10.04 -1.31
C VAL A 62 11.71 -9.55 -2.44
N THR A 63 11.16 -9.33 -3.62
CA THR A 63 11.86 -8.73 -4.76
C THR A 63 11.25 -7.38 -5.08
N LEU A 64 12.06 -6.33 -5.03
CA LEU A 64 11.74 -4.99 -5.48
C LEU A 64 12.27 -4.81 -6.92
N ILE A 65 11.36 -4.68 -7.87
CA ILE A 65 11.64 -4.50 -9.29
C ILE A 65 11.64 -3.00 -9.59
N LEU A 66 12.77 -2.47 -10.06
CA LEU A 66 12.93 -1.02 -10.29
C LEU A 66 13.11 -0.72 -11.79
N PRO A 67 12.29 0.16 -12.38
CA PRO A 67 12.34 0.51 -13.80
C PRO A 67 13.38 1.61 -14.09
N TYR A 68 14.14 2.02 -13.09
CA TYR A 68 15.18 3.04 -13.21
C TYR A 68 16.50 2.52 -12.69
N VAL A 69 17.58 2.92 -13.38
CA VAL A 69 18.95 2.60 -12.98
C VAL A 69 19.48 3.70 -12.07
N GLU A 70 20.11 3.27 -10.99
CA GLU A 70 20.74 4.08 -9.96
C GLU A 70 22.27 3.94 -10.11
N MET A 71 23.01 5.04 -9.93
CA MET A 71 24.45 5.12 -10.24
C MET A 71 25.28 5.32 -8.96
N GLY A 72 24.88 4.73 -7.83
CA GLY A 72 25.62 4.79 -6.56
C GLY A 72 25.31 6.01 -5.67
N GLN A 73 24.21 6.72 -5.91
CA GLN A 73 23.64 7.72 -5.02
C GLN A 73 22.91 7.17 -3.76
N GLY A 74 22.77 5.84 -3.62
CA GLY A 74 22.13 5.16 -2.48
C GLY A 74 20.61 5.01 -2.57
N ALA A 75 19.96 5.31 -3.70
CA ALA A 75 18.50 5.34 -3.78
C ALA A 75 17.87 3.94 -3.60
N TYR A 76 18.50 2.90 -4.14
CA TYR A 76 18.06 1.51 -3.94
C TYR A 76 18.12 1.09 -2.48
N THR A 77 19.19 1.45 -1.78
CA THR A 77 19.36 1.14 -0.36
C THR A 77 18.26 1.77 0.49
N ALA A 78 17.95 3.04 0.26
CA ALA A 78 16.89 3.73 0.99
C ALA A 78 15.52 3.08 0.76
N GLN A 79 15.21 2.68 -0.48
CA GLN A 79 13.95 2.02 -0.83
C GLN A 79 13.82 0.64 -0.22
N VAL A 80 14.91 -0.13 -0.17
CA VAL A 80 14.93 -1.43 0.51
C VAL A 80 14.65 -1.28 2.00
N GLN A 81 15.25 -0.30 2.66
CA GLN A 81 15.02 -0.06 4.09
C GLN A 81 13.57 0.31 4.38
N ILE A 82 13.01 1.29 3.65
CA ILE A 82 11.62 1.70 3.81
C ILE A 82 10.67 0.52 3.53
N LEU A 83 10.92 -0.25 2.47
CA LEU A 83 10.08 -1.40 2.15
C LEU A 83 10.13 -2.48 3.23
N ALA A 84 11.32 -2.76 3.77
CA ALA A 84 11.50 -3.73 4.84
C ALA A 84 10.79 -3.28 6.13
N GLU A 85 10.85 -1.98 6.45
CA GLU A 85 10.16 -1.38 7.59
C GLU A 85 8.63 -1.51 7.46
N GLU A 86 8.07 -1.17 6.30
CA GLU A 86 6.61 -1.23 6.06
C GLU A 86 6.07 -2.67 6.02
N LEU A 87 6.90 -3.64 5.61
CA LEU A 87 6.52 -5.06 5.58
C LEU A 87 6.90 -5.81 6.87
N GLU A 88 7.55 -5.15 7.84
CA GLU A 88 8.08 -5.75 9.06
C GLU A 88 8.98 -6.99 8.80
N VAL A 89 9.82 -6.93 7.76
CA VAL A 89 10.76 -8.01 7.40
C VAL A 89 12.22 -7.60 7.58
N ASP A 90 13.12 -8.59 7.70
CA ASP A 90 14.56 -8.32 7.69
C ASP A 90 14.99 -7.76 6.32
N PRO A 91 15.69 -6.62 6.25
CA PRO A 91 16.13 -6.02 4.98
C PRO A 91 16.96 -6.96 4.08
N SER A 92 17.62 -7.97 4.65
CA SER A 92 18.39 -8.98 3.90
C SER A 92 17.53 -9.94 3.07
N THR A 93 16.23 -10.01 3.35
CA THR A 93 15.28 -10.82 2.56
C THR A 93 14.72 -10.05 1.35
N VAL A 94 15.04 -8.76 1.24
CA VAL A 94 14.66 -7.91 0.12
C VAL A 94 15.77 -7.88 -0.92
N ARG A 95 15.45 -8.23 -2.17
CA ARG A 95 16.37 -8.18 -3.32
C ARG A 95 15.89 -7.16 -4.35
N VAL A 96 16.83 -6.44 -4.93
CA VAL A 96 16.54 -5.49 -6.01
C VAL A 96 16.81 -6.16 -7.35
N GLU A 97 15.83 -6.10 -8.25
CA GLU A 97 15.95 -6.53 -9.64
C GLU A 97 15.69 -5.35 -10.57
N ALA A 98 16.49 -5.23 -11.63
CA ALA A 98 16.19 -4.29 -12.70
C ALA A 98 14.96 -4.79 -13.47
N ALA A 99 14.03 -3.89 -13.77
CA ALA A 99 12.83 -4.25 -14.50
C ALA A 99 13.19 -4.79 -15.89
N PRO A 100 12.62 -5.94 -16.32
CA PRO A 100 12.81 -6.42 -17.68
C PRO A 100 12.25 -5.40 -18.69
N PRO A 101 12.72 -5.40 -19.94
CA PRO A 101 12.26 -4.48 -20.99
C PRO A 101 10.85 -4.87 -21.45
N GLN A 102 9.86 -4.57 -20.60
CA GLN A 102 8.44 -4.78 -20.82
C GLN A 102 7.76 -3.41 -20.74
N GLU A 103 7.77 -2.73 -21.89
CA GLU A 103 7.23 -1.37 -22.10
C GLU A 103 5.88 -1.10 -21.41
N PRO A 104 4.87 -2.00 -21.46
CA PRO A 104 3.55 -1.69 -20.87
C PRO A 104 3.54 -1.64 -19.33
N LEU A 105 4.53 -2.25 -18.68
CA LEU A 105 4.56 -2.38 -17.21
C LEU A 105 5.55 -1.42 -16.54
N TYR A 106 6.63 -1.05 -17.24
CA TYR A 106 7.79 -0.38 -16.65
C TYR A 106 8.23 0.89 -17.39
N ALA A 107 7.55 1.29 -18.47
CA ALA A 107 7.85 2.56 -19.11
C ALA A 107 7.46 3.73 -18.21
N SER A 108 8.34 4.72 -18.10
CA SER A 108 8.01 5.99 -17.47
C SER A 108 6.93 6.70 -18.30
N PRO A 109 5.76 7.05 -17.72
CA PRO A 109 4.69 7.75 -18.46
C PRO A 109 5.13 9.09 -19.04
N LEU A 110 6.15 9.73 -18.45
CA LEU A 110 6.69 11.01 -18.92
C LEU A 110 7.70 10.87 -20.07
N PHE A 111 8.42 9.76 -20.14
CA PHE A 111 9.59 9.62 -21.03
C PHE A 111 9.48 8.44 -22.01
N GLY A 112 8.41 7.65 -21.93
CA GLY A 112 8.12 6.54 -22.85
C GLY A 112 9.10 5.38 -22.76
N GLY A 113 9.82 5.23 -21.63
CA GLY A 113 10.82 4.17 -21.44
C GLY A 113 11.40 4.16 -20.03
N GLN A 114 12.31 3.23 -19.77
CA GLN A 114 13.06 3.17 -18.50
C GLN A 114 14.09 4.31 -18.43
N ILE A 115 14.15 4.99 -17.29
CA ILE A 115 14.99 6.19 -17.11
C ILE A 115 16.08 5.97 -16.07
N THR A 116 17.26 6.58 -16.26
CA THR A 116 18.27 6.64 -15.21
C THR A 116 17.98 7.84 -14.31
N LEU A 117 18.00 7.66 -12.99
CA LEU A 117 17.75 8.77 -12.06
C LEU A 117 19.00 9.67 -11.99
N ARG A 118 18.88 10.91 -12.46
CA ARG A 118 19.86 11.99 -12.26
C ARG A 118 19.16 13.19 -11.64
N LEU A 119 19.55 13.57 -10.43
CA LEU A 119 19.06 14.81 -9.79
C LEU A 119 19.83 15.99 -10.40
N TYR A 120 19.10 17.03 -10.80
CA TYR A 120 19.64 18.36 -11.11
C TYR A 120 19.11 19.34 -10.07
#